data_AF-A0A7K0YRN2-F1
#
_entry.id   AF-A0A7K0YRN2-F1
#
_cell.length_a   1.000
_cell.length_b   1.000
_cell.length_c   1.000
_cell.angle_alpha   90.00
_cell.angle_beta   90.00
_cell.angle_gamma   90.00
#
_symmetry.space_group_name_H-M   'P 1'
#
loop_
_entity.id
_entity.type
_entity.pdbx_description
1 polymer ?
#
loop_
_entity_poly.entity_id
_entity_poly.type
_entity_poly.pdbx_seq_one_letter_code
_entity_poly.pdbx_strand_id
1 'polypeptide(L)'
;FAASLGWGVAFAALPVGIWQGVLTLAAFALGSVLPGASIATLTATGGVLLLGVGLRLLNLRAVSVADMLPALVVAPILTSVVASIVST
;
A
#
# COMPACT_ATOMS: atom_id res chain seq x y z
N PHE A 1 -0.01 8.40 -19.99
CA PHE A 1 1.43 8.11 -19.80
C PHE A 1 1.89 6.93 -20.64
N ALA A 2 1.47 5.69 -20.38
CA ALA A 2 1.91 4.52 -21.16
C ALA A 2 1.62 4.64 -22.68
N ALA A 3 0.42 5.09 -23.06
CA ALA A 3 0.04 5.29 -24.47
C ALA A 3 0.81 6.41 -25.19
N SER A 4 1.48 7.29 -24.44
CA SER A 4 2.17 8.48 -24.97
C SER A 4 3.67 8.27 -25.15
N LEU A 5 4.27 7.31 -24.44
CA LEU A 5 5.72 7.09 -24.36
C LEU A 5 6.24 5.91 -25.20
N GLY A 6 5.34 5.21 -25.91
CA GLY A 6 5.68 4.11 -26.81
C GLY A 6 6.25 2.86 -26.11
N TRP A 7 6.94 2.01 -26.88
CA TRP A 7 7.54 0.75 -26.42
C TRP A 7 8.57 0.93 -25.29
N GLY A 8 9.16 2.13 -25.13
CA GLY A 8 10.10 2.44 -24.06
C GLY A 8 9.53 2.27 -22.64
N VAL A 9 8.20 2.38 -22.46
CA VAL A 9 7.54 2.15 -21.16
C VAL A 9 7.61 0.71 -20.70
N ALA A 10 7.71 -0.26 -21.61
CA ALA A 10 7.82 -1.67 -21.22
C ALA A 10 9.05 -1.92 -20.34
N PHE A 11 10.15 -1.19 -20.56
CA PHE A 11 11.35 -1.27 -19.73
C PHE A 11 11.13 -0.80 -18.28
N ALA A 12 10.09 0.01 -17.99
CA ALA A 12 9.75 0.40 -16.63
C ALA A 12 9.25 -0.77 -15.77
N ALA A 13 8.82 -1.88 -16.39
CA ALA A 13 8.44 -3.09 -15.68
C ALA A 13 9.62 -3.69 -14.89
N LEU A 14 10.87 -3.47 -15.32
CA LEU A 14 12.05 -3.96 -14.60
C LEU A 14 12.23 -3.26 -13.25
N PRO A 15 12.42 -1.93 -13.16
CA PRO A 15 12.57 -1.26 -11.86
C PRO A 15 11.32 -1.36 -10.99
N VAL A 16 10.11 -1.28 -11.59
CA VAL A 16 8.85 -1.45 -10.84
C VAL A 16 8.72 -2.87 -10.29
N GLY A 17 9.02 -3.87 -11.11
CA GLY A 17 8.97 -5.29 -10.73
C GLY A 17 9.99 -5.63 -9.65
N ILE A 18 11.20 -5.06 -9.71
CA ILE A 18 12.20 -5.21 -8.66
C ILE A 18 11.69 -4.58 -7.36
N TRP A 19 11.22 -3.33 -7.40
CA TRP A 19 10.77 -2.63 -6.20
C TRP A 19 9.55 -3.30 -5.56
N GLN A 20 8.54 -3.61 -6.36
CA GLN A 20 7.33 -4.31 -5.90
C GLN A 20 7.68 -5.72 -5.42
N GLY A 21 8.50 -6.46 -6.16
CA GLY A 21 8.92 -7.82 -5.80
C GLY A 21 9.66 -7.86 -4.47
N VAL A 22 10.61 -6.95 -4.24
CA VAL A 22 11.32 -6.85 -2.96
C VAL A 22 10.36 -6.57 -1.81
N LEU A 23 9.43 -5.61 -1.98
CA LEU A 23 8.43 -5.31 -0.96
C LEU A 23 7.47 -6.47 -0.70
N THR A 24 7.04 -7.17 -1.75
CA THR A 24 6.16 -8.35 -1.63
C THR A 24 6.87 -9.50 -0.91
N LEU A 25 8.13 -9.78 -1.25
CA LEU A 25 8.91 -10.81 -0.57
C LEU A 25 9.17 -10.44 0.90
N ALA A 26 9.47 -9.17 1.18
CA ALA A 26 9.62 -8.68 2.55
C ALA A 26 8.31 -8.82 3.34
N ALA A 27 7.18 -8.44 2.75
CA ALA A 27 5.86 -8.58 3.37
C ALA A 27 5.48 -10.05 3.59
N PHE A 28 5.85 -10.95 2.68
CA PHE A 28 5.64 -12.38 2.85
C PHE A 28 6.46 -12.95 4.01
N ALA A 29 7.75 -12.59 4.08
CA ALA A 29 8.65 -13.04 5.14
C ALA A 29 8.27 -12.47 6.52
N LEU A 30 7.82 -11.21 6.58
CA LEU A 30 7.42 -10.52 7.82
C LEU A 30 5.94 -10.70 8.18
N GLY A 31 5.13 -11.24 7.27
CA GLY A 31 3.69 -11.36 7.44
C GLY A 31 3.28 -12.32 8.56
N SER A 32 4.09 -13.36 8.82
CA SER A 32 3.84 -14.33 9.89
C SER A 32 4.05 -13.76 11.31
N VAL A 33 4.69 -12.58 11.41
CA VAL A 33 4.99 -11.94 12.70
C VAL A 33 3.87 -10.98 13.12
N LEU A 34 2.97 -10.63 12.20
CA LEU A 34 1.87 -9.69 12.44
C LEU A 34 0.57 -10.43 12.79
N PRO A 35 -0.19 -9.95 13.79
CA PRO A 35 -1.54 -10.47 14.05
C PRO A 35 -2.46 -10.31 12.83
N GLY A 36 -3.37 -11.26 12.63
CA GLY A 36 -4.32 -11.23 11.51
C GLY A 36 -5.16 -9.95 11.45
N ALA A 37 -5.50 -9.36 12.61
CA ALA A 37 -6.19 -8.08 12.69
C ALA A 37 -5.37 -6.94 12.09
N SER A 38 -4.07 -6.88 12.36
CA SER A 38 -3.16 -5.86 11.80
C SER A 38 -2.99 -6.04 10.29
N ILE A 39 -3.00 -7.27 9.78
CA ILE A 39 -2.97 -7.55 8.34
C ILE A 39 -4.26 -7.06 7.67
N ALA A 40 -5.43 -7.29 8.30
CA ALA A 40 -6.71 -6.83 7.78
C ALA A 40 -6.77 -5.30 7.69
N THR A 41 -6.30 -4.59 8.72
CA THR A 41 -6.28 -3.11 8.71
C THR A 41 -5.26 -2.55 7.73
N LEU A 42 -4.06 -3.14 7.62
CA LEU A 42 -3.09 -2.80 6.58
C LEU A 42 -3.67 -2.96 5.17
N THR A 43 -4.38 -4.06 4.92
CA THR A 43 -5.02 -4.35 3.63
C THR A 43 -6.13 -3.33 3.33
N ALA A 44 -6.97 -3.02 4.32
CA ALA A 44 -8.03 -2.03 4.19
C ALA A 44 -7.45 -0.63 3.90
N THR A 45 -6.45 -0.19 4.67
CA THR A 45 -5.78 1.11 4.47
C THR A 45 -5.09 1.16 3.11
N GLY A 46 -4.36 0.12 2.73
CA GLY A 46 -3.75 0.01 1.40
C GLY A 46 -4.77 0.09 0.27
N GLY A 47 -5.90 -0.60 0.40
CA GLY A 47 -7.01 -0.52 -0.56
C GLY A 47 -7.56 0.90 -0.72
N VAL A 48 -7.76 1.63 0.38
CA VAL A 48 -8.20 3.05 0.33
C VAL A 48 -7.15 3.94 -0.36
N LEU A 49 -5.86 3.73 -0.10
CA LEU A 49 -4.79 4.47 -0.79
C LEU A 49 -4.81 4.18 -2.30
N LEU A 50 -5.00 2.91 -2.70
CA LEU A 50 -5.12 2.52 -4.11
C LEU A 50 -6.34 3.16 -4.79
N LEU A 51 -7.48 3.29 -4.09
CA LEU A 51 -8.62 4.05 -4.58
C LEU A 51 -8.25 5.52 -4.83
N GLY A 52 -7.51 6.14 -3.90
CA GLY A 52 -6.98 7.49 -4.07
C GLY A 52 -6.07 7.64 -5.30
N VAL A 53 -5.20 6.66 -5.56
CA VAL A 53 -4.36 6.63 -6.77
C VAL A 53 -5.23 6.52 -8.02
N GLY A 54 -6.24 5.66 -7.99
CA GLY A 54 -7.23 5.54 -9.07
C GLY A 54 -7.90 6.87 -9.40
N LEU A 55 -8.44 7.57 -8.40
CA LEU A 55 -9.06 8.89 -8.58
C LEU A 55 -8.12 9.91 -9.21
N ARG A 56 -6.83 9.88 -8.84
CA ARG A 56 -5.79 10.74 -9.41
C ARG A 56 -5.49 10.37 -10.86
N LEU A 57 -5.41 9.08 -11.19
CA LEU A 57 -5.17 8.59 -12.55
C LEU A 57 -6.33 8.90 -13.49
N LEU A 58 -7.57 8.82 -13.00
CA LEU A 58 -8.77 9.22 -13.75
C LEU A 58 -8.94 10.76 -13.84
N ASN A 59 -8.06 11.53 -13.20
CA ASN A 59 -8.13 13.00 -13.16
C ASN A 59 -9.44 13.55 -12.55
N LEU A 60 -10.11 12.75 -11.71
CA LEU A 60 -11.33 13.17 -11.01
C LEU A 60 -11.01 14.03 -9.80
N ARG A 61 -9.94 13.67 -9.08
CA ARG A 61 -9.47 14.43 -7.91
C ARG A 61 -7.97 14.25 -7.69
N ALA A 62 -7.26 15.36 -7.52
CA ALA A 62 -5.85 15.37 -7.15
C ALA A 62 -5.69 15.12 -5.65
N VAL A 63 -5.68 13.86 -5.25
CA VAL A 63 -5.36 13.44 -3.87
C VAL A 63 -3.85 13.21 -3.77
N SER A 64 -3.18 13.82 -2.79
CA SER A 64 -1.76 13.62 -2.52
C SER A 64 -1.51 12.31 -1.75
N VAL A 65 -1.81 11.18 -2.39
CA VAL A 65 -1.72 9.83 -1.77
C VAL A 65 -0.34 9.54 -1.18
N ALA A 66 0.73 10.10 -1.74
CA ALA A 66 2.08 9.96 -1.20
C ALA A 66 2.21 10.50 0.22
N ASP A 67 1.54 11.62 0.54
CA ASP A 67 1.54 12.22 1.87
C ASP A 67 0.74 11.37 2.88
N MET A 68 -0.11 10.47 2.38
CA MET A 68 -0.92 9.56 3.18
C MET A 68 -0.24 8.20 3.42
N LEU A 69 0.96 7.97 2.86
CA LEU A 69 1.74 6.74 3.12
C LEU A 69 2.02 6.46 4.60
N PRO A 70 2.23 7.46 5.50
CA PRO A 70 2.36 7.22 6.93
C PRO A 70 1.15 6.49 7.54
N ALA A 71 -0.03 6.55 6.91
CA ALA A 71 -1.21 5.81 7.36
C ALA A 71 -0.99 4.30 7.41
N LEU A 72 -0.12 3.74 6.55
CA LEU A 72 0.23 2.31 6.59
C LEU A 72 0.99 1.91 7.85
N VAL A 73 1.68 2.85 8.50
CA VAL A 73 2.33 2.62 9.80
C VAL A 73 1.35 2.85 10.95
N VAL A 74 0.51 3.88 10.84
CA VAL A 74 -0.47 4.23 11.87
C VAL A 74 -1.56 3.15 12.03
N ALA A 75 -2.03 2.54 10.93
CA ALA A 75 -3.08 1.53 10.95
C ALA A 75 -2.77 0.31 11.86
N PRO A 76 -1.64 -0.40 11.71
CA PRO A 76 -1.32 -1.52 12.59
C PRO A 76 -1.07 -1.07 14.04
N ILE A 77 -0.49 0.11 14.27
CA ILE A 77 -0.29 0.66 15.63
C ILE A 77 -1.64 0.86 16.33
N LEU A 78 -2.57 1.54 15.68
CA LEU A 78 -3.92 1.74 16.24
C LEU A 78 -4.62 0.40 16.48
N THR A 79 -4.45 -0.56 15.58
CA THR A 79 -5.02 -1.91 15.74
C THR A 79 -4.46 -2.60 16.98
N SER A 80 -3.14 -2.55 17.20
CA SER A 80 -2.49 -3.12 18.37
C SER A 80 -2.94 -2.45 19.68
N VAL A 81 -3.10 -1.12 19.68
CA VAL A 81 -3.61 -0.37 20.85
C VAL A 81 -5.03 -0.82 21.17
N VAL A 82 -5.93 -0.85 20.18
CA VAL A 82 -7.33 -1.28 20.39
C VAL A 82 -7.38 -2.74 20.85
N ALA A 83 -6.58 -3.62 20.24
CA ALA A 83 -6.50 -5.02 20.64
C ALA A 83 -6.12 -5.17 22.12
N SER A 84 -5.17 -4.39 22.62
CA SER A 84 -4.75 -4.43 24.04
C SER A 84 -5.84 -3.99 25.03
N ILE A 85 -6.74 -3.09 24.60
CA ILE A 85 -7.85 -2.59 25.43
C ILE A 85 -8.99 -3.60 25.45
N VAL A 86 -9.28 -4.25 24.31
CA VAL A 86 -10.39 -5.21 24.17
C VAL A 86 -10.04 -6.58 24.76
N SER A 87 -8.76 -6.93 24.86
CA SER A 87 -8.30 -8.18 25.49
C SER A 87 -8.16 -8.11 27.02
N THR A 88 -8.64 -7.03 27.65
CA THR A 88 -8.78 -6.88 29.12
C THR A 88 -10.25 -7.05 29.49
#